data_AF-A0AAW5BH10-F1
#
_entry.id   AF-A0AAW5BH10-F1
#
_cell.length_a   1.000
_cell.length_b   1.000
_cell.length_c   1.000
_cell.angle_alpha   90.00
_cell.angle_beta   90.00
_cell.angle_gamma   90.00
#
_symmetry.space_group_name_H-M   'P 1'
#
loop_
_entity.id
_entity.type
_entity.pdbx_description
1 polymer ?
#
loop_
_entity_poly.entity_id
_entity_poly.type
_entity_poly.pdbx_seq_one_letter_code
_entity_poly.pdbx_strand_id
1 'polypeptide(L)'
;MNSLLSEIKATFKDNDDFFLMPQNIQGIDIVLMGLTSLIDLPKSIEALEDKFERNSTKKEILMRLNNNGEKKKNIAEISSSVIEGNLLVLVKSKANVVALKPIGKSLSRAVESSENEQVLQGPLVAFTEEVDISIGILRKQLPTANLLVKNYTMGRDINRKLSLLYCEGKASPKLIRAIMDKLDMSQDKEINNIQDLIKVLGLRSRSVVAPFKITELPEEAAQSLLKGKVALFLDNFPFALVLPGVIWDLFILENDRNFTYPLMLAIRLLRMVAIIVSLIVPGLYVALVAVNPEVLQIELALSIAQSREGVPYPAFVEMLFMLIIMEFIIEGSIRLPKSIGPTITMVGGIIIGQAVVEAKLVSNILIIFLAAATIANSTVIGFQNAAFIRLFKYIILILAAIYGVLGVLAGIFLIGAHLASIQVFGISYLSNNLKKEGEKNG
;
A
#
# COMPACT_ATOMS: atom_id res chain seq x y z
N MET A 1 33.86 26.93 5.50
CA MET A 1 32.55 27.60 5.41
C MET A 1 31.80 27.21 4.14
N ASN A 2 32.40 27.38 2.95
CA ASN A 2 31.83 26.83 1.71
C ASN A 2 31.88 25.29 1.65
N SER A 3 32.90 24.62 2.24
CA SER A 3 32.97 23.15 2.22
C SER A 3 31.80 22.51 2.98
N LEU A 4 31.56 22.89 4.24
CA LEU A 4 30.48 22.32 5.05
C LEU A 4 29.09 22.51 4.41
N LEU A 5 28.79 23.70 3.88
CA LEU A 5 27.53 23.95 3.18
C LEU A 5 27.43 23.15 1.87
N SER A 6 28.54 23.01 1.13
CA SER A 6 28.58 22.21 -0.09
C SER A 6 28.44 20.72 0.18
N GLU A 7 28.98 20.22 1.29
CA GLU A 7 28.88 18.83 1.72
C GLU A 7 27.45 18.51 2.16
N ILE A 8 26.79 19.38 2.94
CA ILE A 8 25.37 19.23 3.31
C ILE A 8 24.48 19.25 2.07
N LYS A 9 24.73 20.21 1.16
CA LYS A 9 24.00 20.31 -0.10
C LYS A 9 24.23 19.08 -0.99
N ALA A 10 25.41 18.45 -0.93
CA ALA A 10 25.69 17.20 -1.62
C ALA A 10 24.92 16.02 -1.00
N THR A 11 24.90 15.90 0.33
CA THR A 11 24.18 14.83 1.04
C THR A 11 22.68 14.83 0.75
N PHE A 12 22.05 16.00 0.70
CA PHE A 12 20.61 16.12 0.49
C PHE A 12 20.23 16.59 -0.92
N LYS A 13 21.17 16.58 -1.88
CA LYS A 13 20.96 17.10 -3.25
C LYS A 13 19.75 16.47 -3.93
N ASP A 14 19.53 15.18 -3.68
CA ASP A 14 18.49 14.40 -4.34
C ASP A 14 17.17 14.34 -3.56
N ASN A 15 17.05 15.06 -2.44
CA ASN A 15 15.81 15.22 -1.68
C ASN A 15 15.10 16.53 -2.06
N ASP A 16 14.00 16.43 -2.78
CA ASP A 16 13.24 17.60 -3.22
C ASP A 16 12.46 18.27 -2.07
N ASP A 17 12.36 17.62 -0.91
CA ASP A 17 11.79 18.18 0.32
C ASP A 17 12.84 18.79 1.26
N PHE A 18 14.13 18.74 0.91
CA PHE A 18 15.18 19.43 1.64
C PHE A 18 15.29 20.89 1.17
N PHE A 19 15.26 21.84 2.12
CA PHE A 19 15.41 23.25 1.82
C PHE A 19 16.68 23.85 2.45
N LEU A 20 17.22 24.85 1.77
CA LEU A 20 18.29 25.70 2.25
C LEU A 20 17.96 27.14 1.88
N MET A 21 17.58 27.94 2.87
CA MET A 21 17.07 29.30 2.67
C MET A 21 17.96 30.33 3.39
N PRO A 22 18.68 31.20 2.65
CA PRO A 22 19.37 32.32 3.27
C PRO A 22 18.35 33.33 3.81
N GLN A 23 18.58 33.81 5.02
CA GLN A 23 17.72 34.77 5.73
C GLN A 23 18.59 35.82 6.41
N ASN A 24 18.10 37.04 6.53
CA ASN A 24 18.77 38.10 7.28
C ASN A 24 17.88 38.51 8.45
N ILE A 25 18.27 38.10 9.65
CA ILE A 25 17.57 38.46 10.88
C ILE A 25 18.36 39.58 11.55
N GLN A 26 17.79 40.79 11.58
CA GLN A 26 18.33 41.96 12.28
C GLN A 26 19.83 42.23 11.96
N GLY A 27 20.23 42.07 10.69
CA GLY A 27 21.60 42.32 10.23
C GLY A 27 22.60 41.18 10.50
N ILE A 28 22.12 39.98 10.82
CA ILE A 28 22.90 38.73 10.87
C ILE A 28 22.46 37.85 9.69
N ASP A 29 23.42 37.54 8.82
CA ASP A 29 23.20 36.56 7.77
C ASP A 29 23.21 35.14 8.34
N ILE A 30 22.05 34.50 8.25
CA ILE A 30 21.86 33.10 8.61
C ILE A 30 21.41 32.30 7.40
N VAL A 31 21.58 30.99 7.49
CA VAL A 31 21.02 30.03 6.54
C VAL A 31 20.19 29.04 7.33
N LEU A 32 18.91 28.96 6.99
CA LEU A 32 17.96 27.99 7.53
C LEU A 32 18.00 26.73 6.66
N MET A 33 18.00 25.56 7.28
CA MET A 33 17.94 24.29 6.55
C MET A 33 17.16 23.23 7.33
N GLY A 34 16.48 22.35 6.59
CA GLY A 34 15.63 21.30 7.15
C GLY A 34 14.79 20.62 6.08
N LEU A 35 13.77 19.87 6.50
CA LEU A 35 12.84 19.16 5.62
C LEU A 35 11.46 19.83 5.64
N THR A 36 10.96 20.27 4.49
CA THR A 36 9.65 20.95 4.36
C THR A 36 8.48 20.02 4.73
N SER A 37 8.68 18.71 4.61
CA SER A 37 7.72 17.67 5.02
C SER A 37 7.56 17.55 6.55
N LEU A 38 8.55 18.02 7.32
CA LEU A 38 8.54 17.96 8.80
C LEU A 38 8.33 19.33 9.46
N ILE A 39 8.69 20.42 8.77
CA ILE A 39 8.79 21.78 9.34
C ILE A 39 7.76 22.71 8.69
N ASP A 40 6.96 23.38 9.51
CA ASP A 40 6.17 24.55 9.08
C ASP A 40 7.11 25.75 9.00
N LEU A 41 7.72 25.97 7.82
CA LEU A 41 8.76 26.98 7.64
C LEU A 41 8.27 28.41 7.97
N PRO A 42 7.12 28.89 7.45
CA PRO A 42 6.62 30.24 7.77
C PRO A 42 6.44 30.46 9.27
N LYS A 43 5.74 29.55 9.96
CA LYS A 43 5.53 29.67 11.40
C LYS A 43 6.82 29.52 12.20
N SER A 44 7.72 28.65 11.76
CA SER A 44 9.02 28.49 12.43
C SER A 44 9.89 29.73 12.29
N ILE A 45 9.81 30.45 11.16
CA ILE A 45 10.48 31.75 10.99
C ILE A 45 9.83 32.80 11.90
N GLU A 46 8.51 32.90 11.92
CA GLU A 46 7.79 33.82 12.81
C GLU A 46 8.13 33.58 14.28
N ALA A 47 8.13 32.32 14.73
CA ALA A 47 8.51 31.95 16.09
C ALA A 47 10.00 32.18 16.41
N LEU A 48 10.87 32.16 15.40
CA LEU A 48 12.26 32.58 15.55
C LEU A 48 12.33 34.10 15.71
N GLU A 49 11.65 34.86 14.87
CA GLU A 49 11.61 36.32 14.91
C GLU A 49 11.01 36.82 16.23
N ASP A 50 9.93 36.23 16.72
CA ASP A 50 9.32 36.57 18.02
C ASP A 50 10.26 36.34 19.21
N LYS A 51 11.14 35.33 19.13
CA LYS A 51 12.17 35.08 20.16
C LYS A 51 13.29 36.12 20.14
N PHE A 52 13.44 36.86 19.04
CA PHE A 52 14.40 37.95 18.90
C PHE A 52 13.67 39.30 19.04
N GLU A 53 13.64 39.84 20.27
CA GLU A 53 13.09 41.19 20.52
C GLU A 53 13.67 42.22 19.55
N ARG A 54 12.84 43.16 19.08
CA ARG A 54 13.15 44.15 18.03
C ARG A 54 14.39 45.04 18.31
N ASN A 55 14.95 45.00 19.52
CA ASN A 55 16.12 45.77 19.96
C ASN A 55 17.31 44.92 20.48
N SER A 56 17.35 43.61 20.16
CA SER A 56 18.42 42.73 20.64
C SER A 56 19.76 43.05 19.96
N THR A 57 20.84 43.09 20.73
CA THR A 57 22.19 43.28 20.16
C THR A 57 22.60 42.04 19.36
N LYS A 58 23.41 42.19 18.29
CA LYS A 58 23.93 41.02 17.52
C LYS A 58 24.54 39.93 18.41
N LYS A 59 25.17 40.31 19.53
CA LYS A 59 25.75 39.40 20.52
C LYS A 59 24.70 38.61 21.31
N GLU A 60 23.56 39.23 21.65
CA GLU A 60 22.45 38.59 22.38
C GLU A 60 21.71 37.60 21.50
N ILE A 61 21.48 37.92 20.23
CA ILE A 61 20.87 37.00 19.25
C ILE A 61 21.73 35.73 19.10
N LEU A 62 23.05 35.91 18.96
CA LEU A 62 24.02 34.82 18.91
C LEU A 62 24.07 34.00 20.21
N MET A 63 23.92 34.63 21.38
CA MET A 63 23.86 33.92 22.66
C MET A 63 22.55 33.13 22.81
N ARG A 64 21.41 33.73 22.48
CA ARG A 64 20.09 33.09 22.56
C ARG A 64 20.01 31.89 21.61
N LEU A 65 20.52 32.00 20.38
CA LEU A 65 20.65 30.86 19.46
C LEU A 65 21.47 29.72 20.08
N ASN A 66 22.64 30.03 20.65
CA ASN A 66 23.51 29.01 21.24
C ASN A 66 22.98 28.42 22.55
N ASN A 67 22.15 29.13 23.31
CA ASN A 67 21.59 28.65 24.57
C ASN A 67 20.29 27.86 24.36
N ASN A 68 19.51 28.20 23.33
CA ASN A 68 18.23 27.54 23.05
C ASN A 68 18.34 26.36 22.08
N GLY A 69 19.52 26.13 21.51
CA GLY A 69 19.75 25.08 20.53
C GLY A 69 21.03 24.30 20.76
N GLU A 70 21.05 23.07 20.25
CA GLU A 70 22.21 22.20 20.34
C GLU A 70 23.20 22.53 19.22
N LYS A 71 24.46 22.78 19.58
CA LYS A 71 25.53 22.97 18.59
C LYS A 71 25.86 21.65 17.91
N LYS A 72 25.83 21.63 16.58
CA LYS A 72 26.22 20.48 15.76
C LYS A 72 27.54 20.82 15.06
N LYS A 73 28.55 19.99 15.26
CA LYS A 73 29.92 20.24 14.75
C LYS A 73 30.23 19.41 13.52
N ASN A 74 29.66 18.20 13.44
CA ASN A 74 29.97 17.22 12.39
C ASN A 74 28.78 17.05 11.43
N ILE A 75 29.06 16.70 10.18
CA ILE A 75 28.02 16.42 9.17
C ILE A 75 27.09 15.29 9.57
N ALA A 76 27.58 14.27 10.29
CA ALA A 76 26.74 13.20 10.82
C ALA A 76 25.70 13.73 11.82
N GLU A 77 26.12 14.60 12.74
CA GLU A 77 25.22 15.23 13.73
C GLU A 77 24.21 16.17 13.06
N ILE A 78 24.66 16.92 12.05
CA ILE A 78 23.82 17.80 11.24
C ILE A 78 22.78 16.97 10.49
N SER A 79 23.19 15.90 9.81
CA SER A 79 22.31 15.04 9.03
C SER A 79 21.29 14.34 9.93
N SER A 80 21.71 13.79 11.07
CA SER A 80 20.80 13.21 12.07
C SER A 80 19.75 14.22 12.52
N SER A 81 20.18 15.45 12.82
CA SER A 81 19.27 16.49 13.30
C SER A 81 18.27 16.95 12.23
N VAL A 82 18.66 16.99 10.95
CA VAL A 82 17.73 17.23 9.82
C VAL A 82 16.70 16.11 9.72
N ILE A 83 17.13 14.85 9.81
CA ILE A 83 16.26 13.66 9.71
C ILE A 83 15.27 13.59 10.88
N GLU A 84 15.71 13.98 12.07
CA GLU A 84 14.86 14.14 13.26
C GLU A 84 13.83 15.26 13.13
N GLY A 85 13.90 16.06 12.06
CA GLY A 85 12.98 17.16 11.78
C GLY A 85 13.30 18.45 12.53
N ASN A 86 14.55 18.64 12.97
CA ASN A 86 14.96 19.91 13.57
C ASN A 86 15.21 20.98 12.50
N LEU A 87 14.97 22.25 12.86
CA LEU A 87 15.36 23.39 12.05
C LEU A 87 16.80 23.76 12.40
N LEU A 88 17.69 23.67 11.41
CA LEU A 88 19.09 24.03 11.60
C LEU A 88 19.34 25.46 11.13
N VAL A 89 20.03 26.21 11.98
CA VAL A 89 20.44 27.59 11.74
C VAL A 89 21.95 27.65 11.64
N LEU A 90 22.46 27.92 10.44
CA LEU A 90 23.88 28.19 10.22
C LEU A 90 24.11 29.71 10.28
N VAL A 91 24.95 30.14 11.21
CA VAL A 91 25.34 31.56 11.31
C VAL A 91 26.62 31.80 10.52
N LYS A 92 26.55 32.59 9.44
CA LYS A 92 27.69 32.81 8.53
C LYS A 92 28.92 33.39 9.23
N SER A 93 28.75 34.23 10.25
CA SER A 93 29.88 34.90 10.91
C SER A 93 30.75 34.01 11.81
N LYS A 94 30.27 32.82 12.20
CA LYS A 94 30.98 31.92 13.14
C LYS A 94 31.10 30.47 12.69
N ALA A 95 30.58 30.13 11.50
CA ALA A 95 30.53 28.75 10.99
C ALA A 95 29.96 27.72 12.01
N ASN A 96 29.03 28.15 12.87
CA ASN A 96 28.36 27.29 13.83
C ASN A 96 26.96 26.92 13.31
N VAL A 97 26.62 25.64 13.38
CA VAL A 97 25.27 25.13 13.12
C VAL A 97 24.59 24.86 14.45
N VAL A 98 23.42 25.46 14.64
CA VAL A 98 22.58 25.31 15.82
C VAL A 98 21.30 24.60 15.42
N ALA A 99 20.98 23.50 16.11
CA ALA A 99 19.72 22.80 15.95
C ALA A 99 18.66 23.36 16.89
N LEU A 100 17.51 23.73 16.33
CA LEU A 100 16.35 24.25 17.05
C LEU A 100 15.14 23.35 16.78
N LYS A 101 14.28 23.20 17.80
CA LYS A 101 12.98 22.56 17.61
C LYS A 101 12.06 23.51 16.83
N PRO A 102 11.60 23.14 15.62
CA PRO A 102 10.71 23.97 14.83
C PRO A 102 9.27 23.87 15.32
N ILE A 103 8.42 24.71 14.73
CA ILE A 103 6.99 24.43 14.66
C ILE A 103 6.81 23.36 13.57
N GLY A 104 6.34 22.18 13.97
CA GLY A 104 6.04 21.11 13.03
C GLY A 104 4.87 21.48 12.11
N LYS A 105 4.81 20.88 10.92
CA LYS A 105 3.71 21.10 9.98
C LYS A 105 2.37 20.83 10.68
N SER A 106 1.52 21.85 10.77
CA SER A 106 0.20 21.72 11.38
C SER A 106 -0.67 20.83 10.49
N LEU A 107 -1.10 19.70 11.04
CA LEU A 107 -1.99 18.79 10.37
C LEU A 107 -3.35 19.50 10.19
N SER A 108 -3.76 19.78 8.96
CA SER A 108 -5.04 20.41 8.64
C SER A 108 -6.24 19.53 9.03
N ARG A 109 -6.01 18.21 9.15
CA ARG A 109 -6.89 17.18 9.70
C ARG A 109 -6.10 16.34 10.70
N ALA A 110 -6.69 15.97 11.83
CA ALA A 110 -6.05 15.01 12.75
C ALA A 110 -5.74 13.71 12.00
N VAL A 111 -4.58 13.10 12.26
CA VAL A 111 -4.25 11.81 11.66
C VAL A 111 -5.23 10.76 12.23
N GLU A 112 -6.03 10.18 11.35
CA GLU A 112 -7.07 9.21 11.68
C GLU A 112 -6.56 7.77 11.52
N SER A 113 -7.36 6.82 12.01
CA SER A 113 -7.11 5.40 11.80
C SER A 113 -7.46 4.95 10.39
N SER A 114 -6.75 3.97 9.86
CA SER A 114 -7.09 3.35 8.57
C SER A 114 -8.51 2.77 8.58
N GLU A 115 -9.24 2.99 7.48
CA GLU A 115 -10.59 2.45 7.31
C GLU A 115 -10.59 1.07 6.63
N ASN A 116 -9.65 0.85 5.71
CA ASN A 116 -9.60 -0.35 4.88
C ASN A 116 -8.55 -1.37 5.33
N GLU A 117 -7.55 -0.97 6.11
CA GLU A 117 -6.52 -1.85 6.68
C GLU A 117 -6.59 -1.84 8.21
N GLN A 118 -7.23 -2.86 8.78
CA GLN A 118 -7.26 -3.01 10.24
C GLN A 118 -5.93 -3.52 10.78
N VAL A 119 -5.43 -2.81 11.79
CA VAL A 119 -4.23 -3.14 12.55
C VAL A 119 -4.65 -3.78 13.87
N LEU A 120 -4.34 -5.06 14.07
CA LEU A 120 -4.64 -5.76 15.33
C LEU A 120 -3.69 -5.37 16.46
N GLN A 121 -2.40 -5.21 16.14
CA GLN A 121 -1.35 -4.77 17.05
C GLN A 121 -0.40 -3.87 16.26
N GLY A 122 -0.26 -2.60 16.61
CA GLY A 122 0.62 -1.67 15.89
C GLY A 122 0.09 -0.23 15.90
N PRO A 123 0.79 0.71 15.24
CA PRO A 123 0.33 2.09 15.09
C PRO A 123 -0.97 2.14 14.28
N LEU A 124 -1.94 2.93 14.75
CA LEU A 124 -3.21 3.13 14.05
C LEU A 124 -3.13 4.23 12.98
N VAL A 125 -2.05 5.01 12.98
CA VAL A 125 -1.83 6.16 12.09
C VAL A 125 -1.94 5.73 10.62
N ALA A 126 -2.81 6.40 9.86
CA ALA A 126 -2.92 6.23 8.41
C ALA A 126 -2.39 7.45 7.64
N PHE A 127 -2.16 7.28 6.34
CA PHE A 127 -1.87 8.38 5.42
C PHE A 127 -3.07 9.33 5.24
N THR A 128 -2.78 10.53 4.75
CA THR A 128 -3.77 11.59 4.51
C THR A 128 -3.80 11.99 3.04
N GLU A 129 -4.84 12.70 2.63
CA GLU A 129 -5.02 13.22 1.27
C GLU A 129 -3.93 14.22 0.84
N GLU A 130 -3.30 14.91 1.80
CA GLU A 130 -2.20 15.85 1.54
C GLU A 130 -0.85 15.11 1.45
N VAL A 131 -0.19 15.17 0.29
CA VAL A 131 1.07 14.45 0.00
C VAL A 131 2.18 14.80 0.98
N ASP A 132 2.37 16.08 1.30
CA ASP A 132 3.45 16.53 2.18
C ASP A 132 3.30 16.02 3.61
N ILE A 133 2.05 15.93 4.10
CA ILE A 133 1.76 15.34 5.41
C ILE A 133 2.10 13.85 5.37
N SER A 134 1.66 13.13 4.34
CA SER A 134 1.95 11.70 4.18
C SER A 134 3.45 11.40 4.09
N ILE A 135 4.23 12.25 3.40
CA ILE A 135 5.70 12.17 3.40
C ILE A 135 6.26 12.39 4.81
N GLY A 136 5.77 13.40 5.54
CA GLY A 136 6.19 13.67 6.91
C GLY A 136 5.89 12.51 7.87
N ILE A 137 4.72 11.88 7.75
CA ILE A 137 4.36 10.66 8.50
C ILE A 137 5.35 9.54 8.18
N LEU A 138 5.66 9.32 6.91
CA LEU A 138 6.59 8.27 6.50
C LEU A 138 8.03 8.54 6.96
N ARG A 139 8.49 9.80 6.93
CA ARG A 139 9.81 10.19 7.45
C ARG A 139 9.92 9.97 8.96
N LYS A 140 8.86 10.21 9.73
CA LYS A 140 8.81 9.87 11.16
C LYS A 140 8.89 8.36 11.39
N GLN A 141 8.23 7.57 10.55
CA GLN A 141 8.28 6.11 10.62
C GLN A 141 9.65 5.54 10.20
N LEU A 142 10.33 6.20 9.25
CA LEU A 142 11.62 5.78 8.70
C LEU A 142 12.66 6.92 8.78
N PRO A 143 13.23 7.19 9.98
CA PRO A 143 14.19 8.26 10.20
C PRO A 143 15.57 7.88 9.62
N THR A 144 15.71 8.01 8.30
CA THR A 144 16.97 7.72 7.60
C THR A 144 17.29 8.77 6.53
N ALA A 145 18.58 9.06 6.36
CA ALA A 145 19.10 9.94 5.31
C ALA A 145 18.86 9.37 3.91
N ASN A 146 18.79 8.04 3.83
CA ASN A 146 18.73 7.31 2.57
C ASN A 146 17.32 7.32 1.96
N LEU A 147 16.31 7.84 2.66
CA LEU A 147 14.97 8.00 2.12
C LEU A 147 14.93 9.25 1.26
N LEU A 148 14.93 9.04 -0.05
CA LEU A 148 14.90 10.07 -1.07
C LEU A 148 13.45 10.35 -1.50
N VAL A 149 13.15 11.63 -1.73
CA VAL A 149 11.85 12.13 -2.16
C VAL A 149 12.02 12.89 -3.48
N LYS A 150 11.29 12.49 -4.52
CA LYS A 150 11.21 13.19 -5.81
C LYS A 150 9.80 13.69 -6.07
N ASN A 151 9.65 14.99 -6.27
CA ASN A 151 8.36 15.64 -6.44
C ASN A 151 8.09 15.96 -7.91
N TYR A 152 6.89 15.63 -8.37
CA TYR A 152 6.40 15.89 -9.73
C TYR A 152 5.10 16.69 -9.65
N THR A 153 4.89 17.54 -10.64
CA THR A 153 3.61 18.18 -10.91
C THR A 153 3.13 17.65 -12.26
N MET A 154 2.02 16.91 -12.25
CA MET A 154 1.48 16.22 -13.42
C MET A 154 0.18 16.90 -13.85
N GLY A 155 -0.08 16.97 -15.15
CA GLY A 155 -1.25 17.63 -15.74
C GLY A 155 -0.89 18.95 -16.44
N ARG A 156 -1.75 19.37 -17.36
CA ARG A 156 -1.65 20.64 -18.10
C ARG A 156 -2.73 21.60 -17.66
N ASP A 157 -3.96 21.10 -17.54
CA ASP A 157 -5.13 21.87 -17.14
C ASP A 157 -5.38 21.72 -15.63
N ILE A 158 -5.18 20.52 -15.08
CA ILE A 158 -5.34 20.23 -13.65
C ILE A 158 -4.02 19.71 -13.09
N ASN A 159 -3.25 20.62 -12.49
CA ASN A 159 -1.98 20.26 -11.86
C ASN A 159 -2.21 19.42 -10.60
N ARG A 160 -1.63 18.22 -10.59
CA ARG A 160 -1.65 17.27 -9.46
C ARG A 160 -0.24 16.99 -8.99
N LYS A 161 -0.05 17.04 -7.67
CA LYS A 161 1.22 16.67 -7.05
C LYS A 161 1.35 15.15 -6.98
N LEU A 162 2.52 14.65 -7.38
CA LEU A 162 2.90 13.25 -7.27
C LEU A 162 4.29 13.18 -6.65
N SER A 163 4.48 12.36 -5.63
CA SER A 163 5.78 12.18 -5.00
C SER A 163 6.24 10.73 -5.06
N LEU A 164 7.44 10.52 -5.58
CA LEU A 164 8.15 9.24 -5.62
C LEU A 164 9.12 9.15 -4.46
N LEU A 165 8.98 8.12 -3.64
CA LEU A 165 9.84 7.85 -2.50
C LEU A 165 10.52 6.50 -2.66
N TYR A 166 11.82 6.45 -2.34
CA TYR A 166 12.61 5.22 -2.37
C TYR A 166 13.79 5.31 -1.39
N CYS A 167 14.26 4.16 -0.94
CA CYS A 167 15.48 4.07 -0.13
C CYS A 167 16.70 3.83 -1.02
N GLU A 168 17.64 4.78 -1.01
CA GLU A 168 18.93 4.67 -1.69
C GLU A 168 19.69 3.43 -1.19
N GLY A 169 20.32 2.70 -2.11
CA GLY A 169 21.03 1.45 -1.84
C GLY A 169 20.14 0.24 -1.53
N LYS A 170 18.80 0.39 -1.51
CA LYS A 170 17.86 -0.73 -1.36
C LYS A 170 17.11 -1.02 -2.65
N ALA A 171 16.49 0.00 -3.23
CA ALA A 171 15.74 -0.15 -4.47
C ALA A 171 16.67 -0.26 -5.69
N SER A 172 16.28 -1.09 -6.67
CA SER A 172 17.07 -1.28 -7.88
C SER A 172 17.17 0.03 -8.68
N PRO A 173 18.38 0.49 -9.06
CA PRO A 173 18.54 1.69 -9.86
C PRO A 173 17.80 1.61 -11.21
N LYS A 174 17.66 0.41 -11.77
CA LYS A 174 16.87 0.17 -13.00
C LYS A 174 15.39 0.46 -12.79
N LEU A 175 14.83 0.01 -11.67
CA LEU A 175 13.42 0.24 -11.31
C LEU A 175 13.16 1.74 -11.11
N ILE A 176 14.01 2.41 -10.33
CA ILE A 176 13.88 3.84 -10.05
C ILE A 176 13.92 4.65 -11.34
N ARG A 177 14.94 4.43 -12.19
CA ARG A 177 15.08 5.12 -13.48
C ARG A 177 13.89 4.86 -14.40
N ALA A 178 13.46 3.60 -14.53
CA ALA A 178 12.33 3.27 -15.38
C ALA A 178 11.02 3.98 -14.96
N ILE A 179 10.83 4.21 -13.66
CA ILE A 179 9.68 4.98 -13.15
C ILE A 179 9.88 6.47 -13.41
N MET A 180 11.04 7.02 -13.05
CA MET A 180 11.35 8.45 -13.27
C MET A 180 11.22 8.84 -14.74
N ASP A 181 11.82 8.07 -15.65
CA ASP A 181 11.75 8.29 -17.10
C ASP A 181 10.29 8.36 -17.60
N LYS A 182 9.41 7.50 -17.07
CA LYS A 182 7.98 7.50 -17.43
C LYS A 182 7.24 8.72 -16.92
N LEU A 183 7.55 9.15 -15.70
CA LEU A 183 6.96 10.34 -15.09
C LEU A 183 7.42 11.61 -15.81
N ASP A 184 8.73 11.74 -16.08
CA ASP A 184 9.32 12.88 -16.80
C ASP A 184 8.75 13.02 -18.22
N MET A 185 8.59 11.91 -18.94
CA MET A 185 8.03 11.92 -20.30
C MET A 185 6.52 12.20 -20.37
N SER A 186 5.81 12.16 -19.23
CA SER A 186 4.35 12.24 -19.18
C SER A 186 3.83 13.33 -18.25
N GLN A 187 4.64 14.35 -17.94
CA GLN A 187 4.25 15.44 -17.03
C GLN A 187 3.01 16.21 -17.51
N ASP A 188 2.75 16.26 -18.82
CA ASP A 188 1.58 16.94 -19.39
C ASP A 188 0.28 16.12 -19.30
N LYS A 189 0.35 14.87 -18.84
CA LYS A 189 -0.83 14.00 -18.71
C LYS A 189 -1.54 14.21 -17.39
N GLU A 190 -2.84 14.37 -17.48
CA GLU A 190 -3.75 14.45 -16.33
C GLU A 190 -3.79 13.13 -15.54
N ILE A 191 -3.70 13.22 -14.22
CA ILE A 191 -3.80 12.08 -13.31
C ILE A 191 -4.93 12.29 -12.32
N ASN A 192 -6.15 11.91 -12.72
CA ASN A 192 -7.35 12.08 -11.89
C ASN A 192 -7.68 10.85 -11.04
N ASN A 193 -7.15 9.69 -11.41
CA ASN A 193 -7.40 8.42 -10.74
C ASN A 193 -6.18 7.49 -10.87
N ILE A 194 -6.21 6.39 -10.13
CA ILE A 194 -5.13 5.39 -10.13
C ILE A 194 -4.90 4.82 -11.54
N GLN A 195 -5.95 4.60 -12.35
CA GLN A 195 -5.80 4.04 -13.69
C GLN A 195 -5.03 4.97 -14.63
N ASP A 196 -5.18 6.28 -14.48
CA ASP A 196 -4.41 7.25 -15.26
C ASP A 196 -2.92 7.21 -14.87
N LEU A 197 -2.61 7.08 -13.58
CA LEU A 197 -1.23 6.87 -13.13
C LEU A 197 -0.63 5.58 -13.69
N ILE A 198 -1.40 4.49 -13.75
CA ILE A 198 -0.95 3.22 -14.34
C ILE A 198 -0.65 3.36 -15.84
N LYS A 199 -1.47 4.11 -16.58
CA LYS A 199 -1.21 4.43 -17.99
C LYS A 199 0.06 5.29 -18.15
N VAL A 200 0.23 6.30 -17.29
CA VAL A 200 1.43 7.16 -17.26
C VAL A 200 2.69 6.33 -17.05
N LEU A 201 2.64 5.38 -16.10
CA LEU A 201 3.74 4.44 -15.81
C LEU A 201 3.98 3.40 -16.93
N GLY A 202 3.15 3.37 -17.98
CA GLY A 202 3.25 2.40 -19.07
C GLY A 202 2.96 0.97 -18.64
N LEU A 203 2.25 0.79 -17.52
CA LEU A 203 1.85 -0.51 -17.02
C LEU A 203 0.54 -0.95 -17.69
N ARG A 204 0.29 -2.27 -17.70
CA ARG A 204 -0.86 -2.84 -18.40
C ARG A 204 -2.17 -2.48 -17.69
N SER A 205 -2.84 -1.42 -18.14
CA SER A 205 -4.07 -0.90 -17.54
C SER A 205 -5.28 -1.86 -17.61
N ARG A 206 -5.23 -2.86 -18.50
CA ARG A 206 -6.25 -3.91 -18.63
C ARG A 206 -5.90 -5.21 -17.90
N SER A 207 -4.84 -5.20 -17.08
CA SER A 207 -4.52 -6.35 -16.23
C SER A 207 -5.56 -6.48 -15.13
N VAL A 208 -6.06 -7.70 -14.93
CA VAL A 208 -6.94 -8.04 -13.80
C VAL A 208 -6.17 -7.97 -12.48
N VAL A 209 -4.87 -8.26 -12.52
CA VAL A 209 -3.97 -8.22 -11.35
C VAL A 209 -3.35 -6.83 -11.26
N ALA A 210 -3.44 -6.23 -10.07
CA ALA A 210 -2.83 -4.94 -9.79
C ALA A 210 -1.29 -5.07 -9.79
N PRO A 211 -0.57 -4.20 -10.52
CA PRO A 211 0.89 -4.21 -10.53
C PRO A 211 1.52 -3.52 -9.30
N PHE A 212 0.72 -3.11 -8.32
CA PHE A 212 1.12 -2.38 -7.12
C PHE A 212 0.36 -2.93 -5.90
N LYS A 213 0.90 -2.65 -4.70
CA LYS A 213 0.20 -2.79 -3.42
C LYS A 213 -0.30 -1.41 -2.99
N ILE A 214 -1.58 -1.27 -2.68
CA ILE A 214 -2.10 -0.10 -1.95
C ILE A 214 -1.84 -0.31 -0.47
N THR A 215 -1.38 0.73 0.22
CA THR A 215 -1.40 0.73 1.68
C THR A 215 -1.72 2.10 2.28
N GLU A 216 -2.65 2.14 3.22
CA GLU A 216 -2.96 3.27 4.10
C GLU A 216 -1.99 3.35 5.28
N LEU A 217 -1.27 2.26 5.57
CA LEU A 217 -0.42 2.12 6.74
C LEU A 217 1.02 2.58 6.46
N PRO A 218 1.52 3.60 7.19
CA PRO A 218 2.89 4.09 7.03
C PRO A 218 3.96 3.04 7.34
N GLU A 219 3.69 2.14 8.29
CA GLU A 219 4.63 1.06 8.63
C GLU A 219 4.81 0.08 7.48
N GLU A 220 3.72 -0.32 6.81
CA GLU A 220 3.77 -1.21 5.63
C GLU A 220 4.53 -0.57 4.48
N ALA A 221 4.32 0.74 4.24
CA ALA A 221 5.06 1.50 3.24
C ALA A 221 6.55 1.58 3.58
N ALA A 222 6.90 1.91 4.82
CA ALA A 222 8.30 2.00 5.28
C ALA A 222 9.05 0.67 5.11
N GLN A 223 8.44 -0.43 5.53
CA GLN A 223 9.04 -1.76 5.38
C GLN A 223 9.14 -2.17 3.91
N SER A 224 8.17 -1.80 3.07
CA SER A 224 8.25 -2.03 1.62
C SER A 224 9.43 -1.29 0.99
N LEU A 225 9.67 -0.03 1.37
CA LEU A 225 10.83 0.75 0.93
C LEU A 225 12.15 0.11 1.37
N LEU A 226 12.22 -0.39 2.60
CA LEU A 226 13.39 -1.13 3.11
C LEU A 226 13.66 -2.43 2.35
N LYS A 227 12.63 -3.08 1.82
CA LYS A 227 12.74 -4.25 0.94
C LYS A 227 13.13 -3.92 -0.51
N GLY A 228 13.35 -2.65 -0.83
CA GLY A 228 13.76 -2.20 -2.16
C GLY A 228 12.59 -1.97 -3.13
N LYS A 229 11.37 -1.83 -2.62
CA LYS A 229 10.24 -1.27 -3.38
C LYS A 229 10.33 0.26 -3.39
N VAL A 230 9.49 0.89 -4.20
CA VAL A 230 9.27 2.34 -4.22
C VAL A 230 7.82 2.64 -3.81
N ALA A 231 7.58 3.83 -3.28
CA ALA A 231 6.24 4.30 -2.92
C ALA A 231 5.90 5.57 -3.71
N LEU A 232 4.69 5.61 -4.27
CA LEU A 232 4.12 6.78 -4.94
C LEU A 232 2.97 7.34 -4.10
N PHE A 233 3.00 8.65 -3.86
CA PHE A 233 1.91 9.39 -3.23
C PHE A 233 1.30 10.33 -4.25
N LEU A 234 0.00 10.18 -4.49
CA LEU A 234 -0.76 11.04 -5.39
C LEU A 234 -1.66 11.95 -4.55
N ASP A 235 -1.69 13.23 -4.91
CA ASP A 235 -2.52 14.22 -4.23
C ASP A 235 -4.01 13.85 -4.23
N ASN A 236 -4.69 14.11 -3.11
CA ASN A 236 -6.06 13.71 -2.82
C ASN A 236 -6.31 12.20 -2.62
N PHE A 237 -5.28 11.37 -2.44
CA PHE A 237 -5.44 9.96 -2.09
C PHE A 237 -4.82 9.65 -0.72
N PRO A 238 -5.58 9.10 0.25
CA PRO A 238 -5.08 8.83 1.61
C PRO A 238 -4.31 7.50 1.72
N PHE A 239 -3.56 7.12 0.68
CA PHE A 239 -2.78 5.88 0.66
C PHE A 239 -1.56 5.98 -0.26
N ALA A 240 -0.58 5.12 -0.01
CA ALA A 240 0.59 4.94 -0.85
C ALA A 240 0.38 3.83 -1.89
N LEU A 241 0.88 4.04 -3.10
CA LEU A 241 0.99 3.01 -4.14
C LEU A 241 2.42 2.45 -4.15
N VAL A 242 2.58 1.22 -3.68
CA VAL A 242 3.87 0.56 -3.53
C VAL A 242 4.17 -0.32 -4.74
N LEU A 243 5.32 -0.09 -5.38
CA LEU A 243 5.75 -0.76 -6.61
C LEU A 243 7.12 -1.46 -6.45
N PRO A 244 7.34 -2.63 -7.07
CA PRO A 244 6.34 -3.45 -7.75
C PRO A 244 5.46 -4.22 -6.76
N GLY A 245 4.21 -4.49 -7.18
CA GLY A 245 3.36 -5.50 -6.55
C GLY A 245 3.88 -6.90 -6.87
N VAL A 246 3.87 -7.79 -5.88
CA VAL A 246 4.28 -9.20 -6.01
C VAL A 246 3.24 -10.11 -5.36
N ILE A 247 3.24 -11.39 -5.72
CA ILE A 247 2.28 -12.37 -5.19
C ILE A 247 2.32 -12.48 -3.65
N TRP A 248 3.49 -12.25 -3.04
CA TRP A 248 3.65 -12.27 -1.58
C TRP A 248 2.82 -11.22 -0.85
N ASP A 249 2.45 -10.14 -1.54
CA ASP A 249 1.59 -9.08 -1.00
C ASP A 249 0.15 -9.55 -0.74
N LEU A 250 -0.24 -10.75 -1.20
CA LEU A 250 -1.58 -11.32 -0.96
C LEU A 250 -1.74 -11.90 0.45
N PHE A 251 -0.64 -12.36 1.05
CA PHE A 251 -0.69 -13.19 2.27
C PHE A 251 0.25 -12.71 3.38
N ILE A 252 1.22 -11.85 3.07
CA ILE A 252 2.14 -11.27 4.05
C ILE A 252 1.73 -9.82 4.36
N LEU A 253 1.44 -9.57 5.63
CA LEU A 253 1.43 -8.24 6.22
C LEU A 253 2.71 -8.10 7.08
N GLU A 254 3.35 -6.95 7.06
CA GLU A 254 4.47 -6.66 7.97
C GLU A 254 4.00 -6.58 9.40
N ASN A 255 2.78 -6.10 9.61
CA ASN A 255 2.14 -6.09 10.92
C ASN A 255 2.01 -7.49 11.57
N ASP A 256 2.03 -8.57 10.78
CA ASP A 256 2.03 -9.94 11.32
C ASP A 256 3.26 -10.23 12.19
N ARG A 257 4.35 -9.46 12.03
CA ARG A 257 5.59 -9.62 12.81
C ARG A 257 5.43 -9.22 14.27
N ASN A 258 4.35 -8.54 14.62
CA ASN A 258 4.03 -8.21 16.00
C ASN A 258 3.56 -9.44 16.80
N PHE A 259 3.15 -10.52 16.11
CA PHE A 259 2.87 -11.81 16.73
C PHE A 259 4.14 -12.63 16.98
N THR A 260 4.06 -13.58 17.92
CA THR A 260 5.12 -14.57 18.12
C THR A 260 5.36 -15.35 16.83
N TYR A 261 6.62 -15.74 16.58
CA TYR A 261 7.02 -16.38 15.31
C TYR A 261 6.13 -17.58 14.89
N PRO A 262 5.75 -18.52 15.79
CA PRO A 262 4.86 -19.62 15.43
C PRO A 262 3.46 -19.14 15.02
N LEU A 263 2.92 -18.12 15.70
CA LEU A 263 1.60 -17.57 15.42
C LEU A 263 1.58 -16.79 14.10
N MET A 264 2.61 -15.98 13.85
CA MET A 264 2.81 -15.29 12.56
C MET A 264 2.81 -16.30 11.39
N LEU A 265 3.56 -17.40 11.53
CA LEU A 265 3.62 -18.44 10.49
C LEU A 265 2.26 -19.12 10.31
N ALA A 266 1.58 -19.49 11.41
CA ALA A 266 0.27 -20.12 11.35
C ALA A 266 -0.79 -19.25 10.64
N ILE A 267 -0.82 -17.95 10.95
CA ILE A 267 -1.74 -17.00 10.31
C ILE A 267 -1.43 -16.86 8.81
N ARG A 268 -0.16 -16.74 8.44
CA ARG A 268 0.24 -16.64 7.03
C ARG A 268 -0.10 -17.91 6.25
N LEU A 269 0.13 -19.10 6.83
CA LEU A 269 -0.25 -20.38 6.24
C LEU A 269 -1.77 -20.49 6.10
N LEU A 270 -2.54 -20.05 7.10
CA LEU A 270 -4.00 -20.03 7.04
C LEU A 270 -4.50 -19.18 5.86
N ARG A 271 -3.91 -17.99 5.64
CA ARG A 271 -4.26 -17.13 4.49
C ARG A 271 -3.92 -17.78 3.15
N MET A 272 -2.78 -18.48 3.06
CA MET A 272 -2.43 -19.23 1.84
C MET A 272 -3.46 -20.33 1.55
N VAL A 273 -3.85 -21.11 2.56
CA VAL A 273 -4.89 -22.13 2.43
C VAL A 273 -6.23 -21.50 2.07
N ALA A 274 -6.59 -20.37 2.68
CA ALA A 274 -7.84 -19.68 2.40
C ALA A 274 -7.93 -19.16 0.95
N ILE A 275 -6.85 -18.62 0.38
CA ILE A 275 -6.81 -18.23 -1.04
C ILE A 275 -7.06 -19.45 -1.94
N ILE A 276 -6.41 -20.58 -1.65
CA ILE A 276 -6.58 -21.83 -2.40
C ILE A 276 -8.03 -22.31 -2.30
N VAL A 277 -8.61 -22.32 -1.09
CA VAL A 277 -10.00 -22.68 -0.84
C VAL A 277 -10.95 -21.77 -1.60
N SER A 278 -10.77 -20.46 -1.51
CA SER A 278 -11.63 -19.48 -2.17
C SER A 278 -11.64 -19.64 -3.69
N LEU A 279 -10.47 -19.91 -4.26
CA LEU A 279 -10.28 -20.02 -5.70
C LEU A 279 -10.78 -21.38 -6.25
N ILE A 280 -10.51 -22.48 -5.55
CA ILE A 280 -10.72 -23.84 -6.07
C ILE A 280 -12.09 -24.42 -5.69
N VAL A 281 -12.54 -24.23 -4.45
CA VAL A 281 -13.70 -24.97 -3.90
C VAL A 281 -14.97 -24.86 -4.75
N PRO A 282 -15.35 -23.68 -5.26
CA PRO A 282 -16.58 -23.56 -6.06
C PRO A 282 -16.55 -24.38 -7.35
N GLY A 283 -15.41 -24.37 -8.07
CA GLY A 283 -15.22 -25.21 -9.26
C GLY A 283 -15.10 -26.68 -8.90
N LEU A 284 -14.37 -27.02 -7.84
CA LEU A 284 -14.20 -28.39 -7.38
C LEU A 284 -15.52 -29.04 -6.97
N TYR A 285 -16.41 -28.30 -6.29
CA TYR A 285 -17.75 -28.78 -5.97
C TYR A 285 -18.51 -29.16 -7.25
N VAL A 286 -18.54 -28.28 -8.25
CA VAL A 286 -19.23 -28.56 -9.52
C VAL A 286 -18.60 -29.75 -10.24
N ALA A 287 -17.27 -29.83 -10.28
CA ALA A 287 -16.57 -30.96 -10.87
C ALA A 287 -16.96 -32.30 -10.22
N LEU A 288 -16.93 -32.38 -8.89
CA LEU A 288 -17.21 -33.61 -8.16
C LEU A 288 -18.70 -33.99 -8.17
N VAL A 289 -19.61 -33.03 -8.25
CA VAL A 289 -21.05 -33.32 -8.18
C VAL A 289 -21.65 -33.57 -9.56
N ALA A 290 -21.18 -32.88 -10.60
CA ALA A 290 -21.79 -32.94 -11.93
C ALA A 290 -21.00 -33.73 -12.97
N VAL A 291 -19.67 -33.80 -12.86
CA VAL A 291 -18.81 -34.35 -13.93
C VAL A 291 -18.09 -35.63 -13.51
N ASN A 292 -17.52 -35.65 -12.30
CA ASN A 292 -16.75 -36.77 -11.75
C ASN A 292 -17.26 -37.25 -10.38
N PRO A 293 -18.53 -37.66 -10.24
CA PRO A 293 -19.07 -38.18 -8.98
C PRO A 293 -18.36 -39.45 -8.48
N GLU A 294 -17.74 -40.22 -9.38
CA GLU A 294 -16.96 -41.42 -9.07
C GLU A 294 -15.71 -41.16 -8.21
N VAL A 295 -15.25 -39.90 -8.15
CA VAL A 295 -14.11 -39.52 -7.30
C VAL A 295 -14.51 -39.45 -5.83
N LEU A 296 -15.80 -39.27 -5.53
CA LEU A 296 -16.31 -39.21 -4.18
C LEU A 296 -16.45 -40.60 -3.57
N GLN A 297 -16.27 -40.69 -2.26
CA GLN A 297 -16.70 -41.89 -1.52
C GLN A 297 -18.22 -42.07 -1.67
N ILE A 298 -18.66 -43.31 -1.82
CA ILE A 298 -20.07 -43.65 -2.11
C ILE A 298 -21.02 -43.02 -1.08
N GLU A 299 -20.68 -43.05 0.20
CA GLU A 299 -21.49 -42.46 1.27
C GLU A 299 -21.67 -40.93 1.09
N LEU A 300 -20.60 -40.23 0.72
CA LEU A 300 -20.63 -38.78 0.46
C LEU A 300 -21.40 -38.46 -0.82
N ALA A 301 -21.22 -39.25 -1.87
CA ALA A 301 -21.97 -39.10 -3.12
C ALA A 301 -23.48 -39.30 -2.89
N LEU A 302 -23.87 -40.31 -2.10
CA LEU A 302 -25.26 -40.56 -1.73
C LEU A 302 -25.85 -39.43 -0.89
N SER A 303 -25.10 -38.92 0.10
CA SER A 303 -25.54 -37.78 0.90
C SER A 303 -25.75 -36.53 0.04
N ILE A 304 -24.86 -36.27 -0.92
CA ILE A 304 -25.02 -35.17 -1.88
C ILE A 304 -26.23 -35.38 -2.78
N ALA A 305 -26.43 -36.59 -3.32
CA ALA A 305 -27.60 -36.90 -4.13
C ALA A 305 -28.92 -36.66 -3.36
N GLN A 306 -28.98 -37.09 -2.10
CA GLN A 306 -30.13 -36.84 -1.22
C GLN A 306 -30.32 -35.34 -0.94
N SER A 307 -29.24 -34.59 -0.70
CA SER A 307 -29.31 -33.14 -0.49
C SER A 307 -29.80 -32.34 -1.70
N ARG A 308 -29.76 -32.96 -2.89
CA ARG A 308 -30.23 -32.41 -4.17
C ARG A 308 -31.61 -32.92 -4.57
N GLU A 309 -32.29 -33.68 -3.71
CA GLU A 309 -33.61 -34.21 -4.02
C GLU A 309 -34.65 -33.08 -4.21
N GLY A 310 -35.20 -33.01 -5.42
CA GLY A 310 -36.15 -31.97 -5.81
C GLY A 310 -35.52 -30.66 -6.24
N VAL A 311 -34.19 -30.57 -6.35
CA VAL A 311 -33.50 -29.41 -6.94
C VAL A 311 -33.48 -29.54 -8.47
N PRO A 312 -34.10 -28.61 -9.22
CA PRO A 312 -34.31 -28.78 -10.66
C PRO A 312 -33.09 -28.39 -11.51
N TYR A 313 -32.14 -27.66 -10.94
CA TYR A 313 -30.98 -27.11 -11.66
C TYR A 313 -29.75 -28.01 -11.54
N PRO A 314 -28.85 -28.00 -12.56
CA PRO A 314 -27.55 -28.65 -12.43
C PRO A 314 -26.65 -27.87 -11.46
N ALA A 315 -25.71 -28.57 -10.82
CA ALA A 315 -24.83 -28.00 -9.79
C ALA A 315 -24.07 -26.75 -10.26
N PHE A 316 -23.70 -26.68 -11.55
CA PHE A 316 -23.09 -25.48 -12.14
C PHE A 316 -24.01 -24.26 -12.08
N VAL A 317 -25.29 -24.41 -12.44
CA VAL A 317 -26.26 -23.31 -12.44
C VAL A 317 -26.57 -22.89 -11.01
N GLU A 318 -26.74 -23.84 -10.08
CA GLU A 318 -26.90 -23.54 -8.66
C GLU A 318 -25.73 -22.72 -8.11
N MET A 319 -24.49 -23.15 -8.39
CA MET A 319 -23.27 -22.49 -7.93
C MET A 319 -23.12 -21.10 -8.54
N LEU A 320 -23.35 -20.95 -9.84
CA LEU A 320 -23.25 -19.67 -10.53
C LEU A 320 -24.30 -18.67 -10.01
N PHE A 321 -25.54 -19.12 -9.83
CA PHE A 321 -26.62 -18.31 -9.28
C PHE A 321 -26.26 -17.79 -7.88
N MET A 322 -25.81 -18.68 -7.00
CA MET A 322 -25.43 -18.29 -5.64
C MET A 322 -24.20 -17.40 -5.59
N LEU A 323 -23.20 -17.63 -6.45
CA LEU A 323 -22.04 -16.74 -6.55
C LEU A 323 -22.46 -15.34 -6.95
N ILE A 324 -23.36 -15.18 -7.92
CA ILE A 324 -23.88 -13.87 -8.34
C ILE A 324 -24.63 -13.19 -7.19
N ILE A 325 -25.49 -13.91 -6.47
CA ILE A 325 -26.18 -13.38 -5.28
C ILE A 325 -25.16 -12.89 -4.25
N MET A 326 -24.12 -13.68 -3.98
CA MET A 326 -23.08 -13.29 -3.03
C MET A 326 -22.30 -12.04 -3.50
N GLU A 327 -22.02 -11.90 -4.80
CA GLU A 327 -21.39 -10.66 -5.30
C GLU A 327 -22.32 -9.45 -5.14
N PHE A 328 -23.64 -9.60 -5.33
CA PHE A 328 -24.60 -8.51 -5.07
C PHE A 328 -24.63 -8.12 -3.59
N ILE A 329 -24.58 -9.10 -2.68
CA ILE A 329 -24.53 -8.84 -1.24
C ILE A 329 -23.23 -8.11 -0.88
N ILE A 330 -22.08 -8.58 -1.37
CA ILE A 330 -20.78 -7.97 -1.08
C ILE A 330 -20.71 -6.56 -1.65
N GLU A 331 -21.04 -6.35 -2.92
CA GLU A 331 -21.00 -5.03 -3.57
C GLU A 331 -21.98 -4.04 -2.93
N GLY A 332 -23.15 -4.50 -2.49
CA GLY A 332 -24.09 -3.70 -1.73
C GLY A 332 -23.54 -3.31 -0.35
N SER A 333 -22.99 -4.28 0.39
CA SER A 333 -22.52 -4.08 1.77
C SER A 333 -21.36 -3.09 1.89
N ILE A 334 -20.44 -3.04 0.92
CA ILE A 334 -19.29 -2.12 0.95
C ILE A 334 -19.67 -0.65 0.74
N ARG A 335 -20.84 -0.37 0.15
CA ARG A 335 -21.33 1.00 -0.13
C ARG A 335 -22.25 1.52 0.96
N LEU A 336 -22.73 0.64 1.83
CA LEU A 336 -23.62 1.00 2.92
C LEU A 336 -22.84 1.58 4.10
N PRO A 337 -23.46 2.45 4.91
CA PRO A 337 -22.86 2.89 6.16
C PRO A 337 -22.46 1.70 7.03
N LYS A 338 -21.37 1.84 7.80
CA LYS A 338 -20.83 0.79 8.68
C LYS A 338 -21.86 0.22 9.67
N SER A 339 -22.91 0.97 10.00
CA SER A 339 -24.03 0.54 10.85
C SER A 339 -25.06 -0.37 10.16
N ILE A 340 -25.16 -0.33 8.82
CA ILE A 340 -26.19 -1.06 8.06
C ILE A 340 -25.57 -2.22 7.25
N GLY A 341 -24.31 -2.08 6.82
CA GLY A 341 -23.61 -3.10 6.02
C GLY A 341 -23.67 -4.52 6.62
N PRO A 342 -23.38 -4.72 7.93
CA PRO A 342 -23.50 -6.02 8.58
C PRO A 342 -24.92 -6.59 8.54
N THR A 343 -25.95 -5.74 8.72
CA THR A 343 -27.36 -6.17 8.69
C THR A 343 -27.77 -6.67 7.32
N ILE A 344 -27.40 -5.96 6.24
CA ILE A 344 -27.67 -6.40 4.87
C ILE A 344 -26.90 -7.68 4.53
N THR A 345 -25.65 -7.81 4.99
CA THR A 345 -24.87 -9.05 4.81
C THR A 345 -25.52 -10.22 5.54
N MET A 346 -26.01 -10.02 6.76
CA MET A 346 -26.72 -11.03 7.55
C MET A 346 -28.05 -11.42 6.89
N VAL A 347 -28.86 -10.44 6.50
CA VAL A 347 -30.15 -10.66 5.82
C VAL A 347 -29.92 -11.37 4.49
N GLY A 348 -29.00 -10.88 3.67
CA GLY A 348 -28.63 -11.49 2.40
C GLY A 348 -28.10 -12.90 2.56
N GLY A 349 -27.24 -13.17 3.54
CA GLY A 349 -26.67 -14.49 3.75
C GLY A 349 -27.69 -15.50 4.29
N ILE A 350 -28.40 -15.15 5.37
CA ILE A 350 -29.27 -16.09 6.09
C ILE A 350 -30.64 -16.18 5.41
N ILE A 351 -31.30 -15.05 5.15
CA ILE A 351 -32.69 -15.06 4.65
C ILE A 351 -32.73 -15.55 3.21
N ILE A 352 -31.84 -15.07 2.33
CA ILE A 352 -31.79 -15.58 0.95
C ILE A 352 -31.28 -17.02 0.95
N GLY A 353 -30.27 -17.35 1.75
CA GLY A 353 -29.77 -18.72 1.88
C GLY A 353 -30.87 -19.71 2.27
N GLN A 354 -31.67 -19.39 3.29
CA GLN A 354 -32.80 -20.20 3.73
C GLN A 354 -33.91 -20.26 2.67
N ALA A 355 -34.31 -19.11 2.11
CA ALA A 355 -35.39 -19.07 1.12
C ALA A 355 -35.06 -19.90 -0.14
N VAL A 356 -33.81 -19.86 -0.60
CA VAL A 356 -33.36 -20.61 -1.78
C VAL A 356 -33.32 -22.12 -1.51
N VAL A 357 -32.98 -22.53 -0.28
CA VAL A 357 -33.07 -23.93 0.17
C VAL A 357 -34.52 -24.40 0.28
N GLU A 358 -35.38 -23.62 0.91
CA GLU A 358 -36.80 -23.94 1.10
C GLU A 358 -37.53 -24.03 -0.24
N ALA A 359 -37.19 -23.15 -1.18
CA ALA A 359 -37.66 -23.20 -2.56
C ALA A 359 -37.03 -24.34 -3.39
N LYS A 360 -36.12 -25.13 -2.80
CA LYS A 360 -35.36 -26.19 -3.46
C LYS A 360 -34.65 -25.75 -4.74
N LEU A 361 -34.22 -24.48 -4.79
CA LEU A 361 -33.49 -23.96 -5.94
C LEU A 361 -32.00 -24.33 -5.87
N VAL A 362 -31.48 -24.56 -4.65
CA VAL A 362 -30.09 -24.88 -4.36
C VAL A 362 -30.01 -25.90 -3.23
N SER A 363 -29.01 -26.78 -3.29
CA SER A 363 -28.76 -27.78 -2.23
C SER A 363 -28.05 -27.26 -0.99
N ASN A 364 -28.36 -27.87 0.16
CA ASN A 364 -27.77 -27.52 1.46
C ASN A 364 -26.24 -27.63 1.47
N ILE A 365 -25.70 -28.69 0.85
CA ILE A 365 -24.25 -28.93 0.82
C ILE A 365 -23.54 -27.86 -0.03
N LEU A 366 -24.17 -27.38 -1.11
CA LEU A 366 -23.60 -26.30 -1.92
C LEU A 366 -23.40 -25.04 -1.09
N ILE A 367 -24.37 -24.67 -0.25
CA ILE A 367 -24.29 -23.47 0.60
C ILE A 367 -23.11 -23.54 1.56
N ILE A 368 -22.80 -24.73 2.11
CA ILE A 368 -21.65 -24.93 2.98
C ILE A 368 -20.34 -24.61 2.24
N PHE A 369 -20.16 -25.15 1.04
CA PHE A 369 -18.96 -24.91 0.23
C PHE A 369 -18.86 -23.44 -0.22
N LEU A 370 -19.99 -22.83 -0.60
CA LEU A 370 -20.05 -21.41 -0.95
C LEU A 370 -19.66 -20.52 0.23
N ALA A 371 -20.19 -20.79 1.42
CA ALA A 371 -19.88 -20.04 2.64
C ALA A 371 -18.39 -20.17 2.98
N ALA A 372 -17.83 -21.37 2.92
CA ALA A 372 -16.41 -21.61 3.13
C ALA A 372 -15.54 -20.81 2.13
N ALA A 373 -15.87 -20.85 0.83
CA ALA A 373 -15.12 -20.12 -0.20
C ALA A 373 -15.22 -18.59 -0.04
N THR A 374 -16.38 -18.09 0.40
CA THR A 374 -16.60 -16.66 0.65
C THR A 374 -15.83 -16.17 1.87
N ILE A 375 -15.92 -16.89 3.00
CA ILE A 375 -15.17 -16.56 4.23
C ILE A 375 -13.67 -16.62 3.96
N ALA A 376 -13.22 -17.63 3.20
CA ALA A 376 -11.83 -17.76 2.81
C ALA A 376 -11.35 -16.57 1.95
N ASN A 377 -12.18 -16.06 1.03
CA ASN A 377 -11.87 -14.86 0.25
C ASN A 377 -11.67 -13.62 1.13
N SER A 378 -12.43 -13.48 2.22
CA SER A 378 -12.33 -12.34 3.15
C SER A 378 -11.01 -12.28 3.91
N THR A 379 -10.19 -13.34 3.87
CA THR A 379 -8.86 -13.35 4.48
C THR A 379 -7.77 -12.75 3.59
N VAL A 380 -8.08 -12.49 2.31
CA VAL A 380 -7.13 -11.95 1.33
C VAL A 380 -6.82 -10.49 1.66
N ILE A 381 -5.54 -10.15 1.70
CA ILE A 381 -5.09 -8.80 2.06
C ILE A 381 -5.32 -7.84 0.90
N GLY A 382 -6.11 -6.80 1.15
CA GLY A 382 -6.36 -5.72 0.20
C GLY A 382 -7.50 -6.03 -0.78
N PHE A 383 -8.37 -5.03 -0.97
CA PHE A 383 -9.56 -5.16 -1.80
C PHE A 383 -9.26 -5.56 -3.25
N GLN A 384 -8.23 -4.96 -3.87
CA GLN A 384 -7.86 -5.27 -5.26
C GLN A 384 -7.39 -6.71 -5.42
N ASN A 385 -6.66 -7.24 -4.43
CA ASN A 385 -6.22 -8.63 -4.43
C ASN A 385 -7.41 -9.59 -4.30
N ALA A 386 -8.31 -9.32 -3.35
CA ALA A 386 -9.53 -10.09 -3.18
C ALA A 386 -10.43 -10.05 -4.43
N ALA A 387 -10.49 -8.91 -5.13
CA ALA A 387 -11.28 -8.76 -6.35
C ALA A 387 -10.78 -9.65 -7.51
N PHE A 388 -9.47 -9.74 -7.74
CA PHE A 388 -8.98 -10.60 -8.82
C PHE A 388 -9.10 -12.09 -8.50
N ILE A 389 -8.91 -12.49 -7.24
CA ILE A 389 -9.14 -13.88 -6.82
C ILE A 389 -10.61 -14.27 -7.04
N ARG A 390 -11.54 -13.37 -6.73
CA ARG A 390 -12.97 -13.54 -7.06
C ARG A 390 -13.21 -13.72 -8.55
N LEU A 391 -12.53 -12.97 -9.41
CA LEU A 391 -12.71 -13.10 -10.86
C LEU A 391 -12.14 -14.42 -11.40
N PHE A 392 -10.95 -14.83 -10.96
CA PHE A 392 -10.31 -16.07 -11.41
C PHE A 392 -11.08 -17.34 -10.99
N LYS A 393 -11.79 -17.30 -9.87
CA LYS A 393 -12.71 -18.36 -9.43
C LYS A 393 -13.74 -18.73 -10.51
N TYR A 394 -14.27 -17.75 -11.26
CA TYR A 394 -15.24 -18.03 -12.34
C TYR A 394 -14.61 -18.76 -13.52
N ILE A 395 -13.34 -18.50 -13.83
CA ILE A 395 -12.60 -19.23 -14.88
C ILE A 395 -12.48 -20.71 -14.50
N ILE A 396 -12.10 -20.99 -13.26
CA ILE A 396 -12.01 -22.37 -12.75
C ILE A 396 -13.39 -23.03 -12.75
N LEU A 397 -14.43 -22.32 -12.29
CA LEU A 397 -15.80 -22.83 -12.26
C LEU A 397 -16.28 -23.27 -13.66
N ILE A 398 -16.07 -22.44 -14.68
CA ILE A 398 -16.48 -22.74 -16.04
C ILE A 398 -15.70 -23.94 -16.59
N LEU A 399 -14.39 -23.97 -16.41
CA LEU A 399 -13.57 -25.09 -16.86
C LEU A 399 -13.94 -26.39 -16.14
N ALA A 400 -14.23 -26.32 -14.84
CA ALA A 400 -14.67 -27.45 -14.03
C ALA A 400 -16.04 -27.99 -14.46
N ALA A 401 -16.95 -27.13 -14.91
CA ALA A 401 -18.24 -27.56 -15.45
C ALA A 401 -18.11 -28.32 -16.78
N ILE A 402 -17.07 -28.02 -17.58
CA ILE A 402 -16.84 -28.66 -18.89
C ILE A 402 -15.99 -29.93 -18.76
N TYR A 403 -14.92 -29.87 -17.97
CA TYR A 403 -13.88 -30.91 -17.90
C TYR A 403 -13.73 -31.56 -16.52
N GLY A 404 -14.61 -31.22 -15.57
CA GLY A 404 -14.56 -31.79 -14.22
C GLY A 404 -13.27 -31.46 -13.48
N VAL A 405 -12.67 -32.46 -12.83
CA VAL A 405 -11.45 -32.28 -12.03
C VAL A 405 -10.28 -31.81 -12.92
N LEU A 406 -10.20 -32.29 -14.16
CA LEU A 406 -9.19 -31.82 -15.12
C LEU A 406 -9.37 -30.33 -15.45
N GLY A 407 -10.60 -29.84 -15.49
CA GLY A 407 -10.91 -28.43 -15.68
C GLY A 407 -10.41 -27.55 -14.54
N VAL A 408 -10.53 -28.04 -13.30
CA VAL A 408 -9.95 -27.37 -12.12
C VAL A 408 -8.43 -27.25 -12.25
N LEU A 409 -7.75 -28.35 -12.58
CA LEU A 409 -6.30 -28.37 -12.77
C LEU A 409 -5.85 -27.45 -13.92
N ALA A 410 -6.56 -27.48 -15.05
CA ALA A 410 -6.31 -26.60 -16.18
C ALA A 410 -6.50 -25.13 -15.81
N GLY A 411 -7.54 -24.81 -15.03
CA GLY A 411 -7.77 -23.45 -14.54
C GLY A 411 -6.65 -22.94 -13.63
N ILE A 412 -6.20 -23.76 -12.68
CA ILE A 412 -5.05 -23.43 -11.81
C ILE A 412 -3.79 -23.19 -12.66
N PHE A 413 -3.53 -24.06 -13.63
CA PHE A 413 -2.38 -23.91 -14.53
C PHE A 413 -2.46 -22.62 -15.35
N LEU A 414 -3.61 -22.31 -15.95
CA LEU A 414 -3.81 -21.09 -16.74
C LEU A 414 -3.64 -19.82 -15.89
N ILE A 415 -4.17 -19.81 -14.67
CA ILE A 415 -3.99 -18.69 -13.74
C ILE A 415 -2.52 -18.57 -13.35
N GLY A 416 -1.84 -19.66 -13.01
CA GLY A 416 -0.42 -19.67 -12.69
C GLY A 416 0.45 -19.15 -13.85
N ALA A 417 0.17 -19.61 -15.08
CA ALA A 417 0.84 -19.13 -16.29
C ALA A 417 0.58 -17.64 -16.54
N HIS A 418 -0.65 -17.17 -16.32
CA HIS A 418 -0.98 -15.76 -16.42
C HIS A 418 -0.20 -14.93 -15.39
N LEU A 419 -0.20 -15.34 -14.11
CA LEU A 419 0.55 -14.66 -13.05
C LEU A 419 2.07 -14.62 -13.34
N ALA A 420 2.62 -15.71 -13.89
CA ALA A 420 4.04 -15.77 -14.28
C ALA A 420 4.37 -14.81 -15.44
N SER A 421 3.41 -14.55 -16.34
CA SER A 421 3.58 -13.63 -17.48
C SER A 421 3.60 -12.15 -17.09
N ILE A 422 3.14 -11.81 -15.88
CA ILE A 422 3.06 -10.42 -15.42
C ILE A 422 4.46 -9.95 -15.00
N GLN A 423 4.89 -8.85 -15.62
CA GLN A 423 6.11 -8.15 -15.26
C GLN A 423 5.79 -6.68 -14.95
N VAL A 424 6.33 -6.20 -13.84
CA VAL A 424 6.22 -4.81 -13.40
C VAL A 424 7.62 -4.22 -13.42
N PHE A 425 7.91 -3.36 -14.40
CA PHE A 425 9.25 -2.79 -14.62
C PHE A 425 10.37 -3.84 -14.70
N GLY A 426 10.10 -4.95 -15.41
CA GLY A 426 11.02 -6.06 -15.60
C GLY A 426 11.00 -7.10 -14.47
N ILE A 427 10.41 -6.78 -13.31
CA ILE A 427 10.34 -7.69 -12.16
C ILE A 427 9.10 -8.58 -12.32
N SER A 428 9.28 -9.90 -12.28
CA SER A 428 8.16 -10.85 -12.32
C SER A 428 7.28 -10.75 -11.08
N TYR A 429 5.96 -10.83 -11.26
CA TYR A 429 4.98 -10.85 -10.17
C TYR A 429 5.17 -12.03 -9.20
N LEU A 430 5.69 -13.16 -9.68
CA LEU A 430 6.00 -14.34 -8.86
C LEU A 430 7.37 -14.26 -8.17
N SER A 431 8.10 -13.17 -8.33
CA SER A 431 9.43 -13.02 -7.71
C SER A 431 9.35 -13.09 -6.19
N ASN A 432 10.22 -13.91 -5.60
CA ASN A 432 10.40 -14.02 -4.15
C ASN A 432 11.43 -13.00 -3.61
N ASN A 433 12.28 -12.44 -4.47
CA ASN A 433 13.33 -11.50 -4.06
C ASN A 433 13.50 -10.37 -5.06
N LEU A 434 13.13 -9.16 -4.65
CA LEU A 434 13.33 -7.93 -5.42
C LEU A 434 14.81 -7.58 -5.65
N LYS A 435 15.71 -8.17 -4.85
CA LYS A 435 17.15 -7.93 -4.90
C LYS A 435 17.90 -8.67 -6.02
N LYS A 436 17.30 -9.66 -6.69
CA LYS A 436 18.07 -10.67 -7.45
C LYS A 436 18.19 -10.49 -8.98
N GLU A 437 17.71 -9.39 -9.58
CA GLU A 437 17.83 -9.19 -11.04
C GLU A 437 18.95 -8.22 -11.46
N GLY A 438 20.12 -8.33 -10.81
CA GLY A 438 21.29 -7.51 -11.16
C GLY A 438 22.67 -8.13 -10.89
N GLU A 439 22.78 -9.10 -9.99
CA GLU A 439 24.05 -9.80 -9.72
C GLU A 439 24.00 -11.23 -10.26
N LYS A 440 24.14 -11.34 -11.59
CA LYS A 440 24.79 -12.50 -12.21
C LYS A 440 26.06 -11.99 -12.89
N ASN A 441 27.05 -11.63 -12.07
CA ASN A 441 28.45 -11.72 -12.48
C ASN A 441 29.00 -12.95 -11.76
N GLY A 442 29.31 -13.98 -12.53
CA GLY A 442 29.74 -15.31 -12.10
C GLY A 442 29.44 -16.29 -13.20
#